data_AF-A0A661B8R7-F1
#
_entry.id   AF-A0A661B8R7-F1
#
_cell.length_a   1.000
_cell.length_b   1.000
_cell.length_c   1.000
_cell.angle_alpha   90.00
_cell.angle_beta   90.00
_cell.angle_gamma   90.00
#
_symmetry.space_group_name_H-M   'P 1'
#
loop_
_entity.id
_entity.type
_entity.pdbx_description
1 polymer ?
#
loop_
_entity_poly.entity_id
_entity_poly.type
_entity_poly.pdbx_seq_one_letter_code
_entity_poly.pdbx_strand_id
1 'polypeptide(L)'
;MGKSKTDLLVDEFIEKAKLLRTNVDPIKILKARVYQIAEANVLIRAASKANINGRYFFGINYITIEEIANLDNPFIAFICGSIEKTLILPAQLFFRNLSSISHDRNGEYKILIDQELNLVLKGRGNRIGCSEYINAWDILLKPFETSEPKNTAEESLHSILQGRLIEIGNIRGFRTYCPDSSKKFNSRNLSEIISLKQCPKLQFSDYNVLRKIDVLWFKEKGRNIIPEYAFEVELTTGTWSGVGRLATLIDYSNVKLYVISNDLRRYKQVMHSFSEFEQRYHHILTEYVGDLYAAELQLKELRYKVGL
;
A
#
# COMPACT_ATOMS: atom_id res chain seq x y z
N MET A 1 -12.52 6.53 -27.27
CA MET A 1 -13.44 6.61 -26.11
C MET A 1 -13.19 7.94 -25.41
N GLY A 2 -14.22 8.78 -25.22
CA GLY A 2 -14.06 10.07 -24.54
C GLY A 2 -13.81 9.90 -23.03
N LYS A 3 -13.12 10.87 -22.41
CA LYS A 3 -12.90 10.90 -20.95
C LYS A 3 -14.24 10.93 -20.20
N SER A 4 -14.33 10.22 -19.08
CA SER A 4 -15.54 10.28 -18.23
C SER A 4 -15.64 11.65 -17.55
N LYS A 5 -16.85 12.04 -17.09
CA LYS A 5 -17.03 13.31 -16.36
C LYS A 5 -16.16 13.41 -15.10
N THR A 6 -15.93 12.28 -14.43
CA THR A 6 -15.03 12.22 -13.28
C THR A 6 -13.57 12.37 -13.68
N ASP A 7 -13.17 11.92 -14.87
CA ASP A 7 -11.80 12.14 -15.37
C ASP A 7 -11.55 13.60 -15.67
N LEU A 8 -12.52 14.29 -16.28
CA LEU A 8 -12.44 15.73 -16.52
C LEU A 8 -12.28 16.51 -15.21
N LEU A 9 -13.04 16.16 -14.17
CA LEU A 9 -12.87 16.77 -12.84
C LEU A 9 -11.48 16.54 -12.26
N VAL A 10 -10.91 15.35 -12.42
CA VAL A 10 -9.53 15.08 -11.97
C VAL A 10 -8.53 15.91 -12.78
N ASP A 11 -8.68 16.02 -14.10
CA ASP A 11 -7.83 16.85 -14.93
C ASP A 11 -7.90 18.33 -14.51
N GLU A 12 -9.10 18.86 -14.28
CA GLU A 12 -9.31 20.25 -13.82
C GLU A 12 -8.66 20.49 -12.44
N PHE A 13 -8.72 19.52 -11.53
CA PHE A 13 -8.05 19.59 -10.24
C PHE A 13 -6.53 19.68 -10.40
N ILE A 14 -5.96 18.85 -11.27
CA ILE A 14 -4.53 18.83 -11.56
C ILE A 14 -4.09 20.15 -12.19
N GLU A 15 -4.85 20.69 -13.15
CA GLU A 15 -4.54 21.99 -13.76
C GLU A 15 -4.59 23.11 -12.72
N LYS A 16 -5.60 23.11 -11.84
CA LYS A 16 -5.67 24.07 -10.73
C LYS A 16 -4.49 23.92 -9.76
N ALA A 17 -4.06 22.70 -9.44
CA ALA A 17 -2.89 22.46 -8.60
C ALA A 17 -1.61 23.01 -9.23
N LYS A 18 -1.42 22.85 -10.55
CA LYS A 18 -0.26 23.42 -11.28
C LYS A 18 -0.22 24.95 -11.24
N LEU A 19 -1.38 25.62 -11.21
CA LEU A 19 -1.45 27.07 -11.07
C LEU A 19 -0.88 27.58 -9.74
N LEU A 20 -0.74 26.71 -8.73
CA LEU A 20 -0.08 27.03 -7.45
C LEU A 20 1.45 27.11 -7.56
N ARG A 21 2.02 27.01 -8.77
CA ARG A 21 3.47 27.07 -9.06
C ARG A 21 4.28 26.03 -8.28
N THR A 22 3.72 24.84 -8.14
CA THR A 22 4.36 23.68 -7.50
C THR A 22 4.46 22.51 -8.46
N ASN A 23 5.32 21.55 -8.13
CA ASN A 23 5.37 20.28 -8.84
C ASN A 23 4.09 19.47 -8.56
N VAL A 24 3.58 18.86 -9.62
CA VAL A 24 2.39 18.00 -9.59
C VAL A 24 2.72 16.74 -10.39
N ASP A 25 3.15 15.69 -9.68
CA ASP A 25 3.67 14.47 -10.29
C ASP A 25 2.79 13.27 -9.92
N PRO A 26 2.36 12.45 -10.89
CA PRO A 26 1.60 11.24 -10.58
C PRO A 26 2.51 10.19 -9.91
N ILE A 27 2.04 9.58 -8.83
CA ILE A 27 2.73 8.47 -8.16
C ILE A 27 2.36 7.17 -8.89
N LYS A 28 3.07 6.87 -9.98
CA LYS A 28 2.73 5.78 -10.92
C LYS A 28 2.83 4.38 -10.33
N ILE A 29 3.56 4.22 -9.22
CA ILE A 29 3.72 2.94 -8.55
C ILE A 29 2.43 2.49 -7.85
N LEU A 30 1.54 3.43 -7.56
CA LEU A 30 0.22 3.18 -6.99
C LEU A 30 -0.83 3.10 -8.11
N LYS A 31 -1.79 2.18 -7.98
CA LYS A 31 -2.92 2.08 -8.93
C LYS A 31 -3.92 3.23 -8.78
N ALA A 32 -4.04 3.77 -7.57
CA ALA A 32 -4.96 4.85 -7.29
C ALA A 32 -4.46 6.17 -7.90
N ARG A 33 -5.38 7.13 -8.07
CA ARG A 33 -5.07 8.49 -8.57
C ARG A 33 -4.40 9.31 -7.47
N VAL A 34 -3.14 9.00 -7.20
CA VAL A 34 -2.32 9.69 -6.21
C VAL A 34 -1.33 10.59 -6.92
N TYR A 35 -1.26 11.84 -6.47
CA TYR A 35 -0.35 12.85 -7.02
C TYR A 35 0.44 13.45 -5.88
N GLN A 36 1.74 13.60 -6.09
CA GLN A 36 2.56 14.45 -5.26
C GLN A 36 2.32 15.90 -5.68
N ILE A 37 1.84 16.73 -4.75
CA ILE A 37 1.60 18.17 -4.95
C ILE A 37 2.42 18.89 -3.89
N ALA A 38 3.50 19.58 -4.30
CA ALA A 38 4.54 20.01 -3.35
C ALA A 38 5.04 18.81 -2.50
N GLU A 39 4.96 18.91 -1.17
CA GLU A 39 5.31 17.82 -0.26
C GLU A 39 4.11 16.92 0.11
N ALA A 40 2.90 17.21 -0.37
CA ALA A 40 1.69 16.47 -0.04
C ALA A 40 1.44 15.31 -1.02
N ASN A 41 1.10 14.14 -0.49
CA ASN A 41 0.68 13.00 -1.30
C ASN A 41 -0.85 12.91 -1.32
N VAL A 42 -1.47 13.28 -2.43
CA VAL A 42 -2.92 13.54 -2.50
C VAL A 42 -3.64 12.44 -3.29
N LEU A 43 -4.50 11.68 -2.60
CA LEU A 43 -5.47 10.80 -3.26
C LEU A 43 -6.64 11.62 -3.80
N ILE A 44 -6.83 11.63 -5.12
CA ILE A 44 -7.93 12.35 -5.76
C ILE A 44 -9.10 11.40 -6.03
N ARG A 45 -10.29 11.77 -5.54
CA ARG A 45 -11.56 11.10 -5.79
C ARG A 45 -12.57 12.11 -6.32
N ALA A 46 -13.31 11.74 -7.37
CA ALA A 46 -14.28 12.63 -8.02
C ALA A 46 -15.65 11.96 -8.15
N ALA A 47 -16.71 12.73 -7.90
CA ALA A 47 -18.09 12.34 -8.12
C ALA A 47 -18.78 13.43 -8.91
N SER A 48 -19.20 13.14 -10.15
CA SER A 48 -19.77 14.16 -11.05
C SER A 48 -21.19 14.59 -10.68
N LYS A 49 -21.92 13.80 -9.89
CA LYS A 49 -23.29 14.10 -9.45
C LYS A 49 -23.52 13.59 -8.04
N ALA A 50 -24.36 14.30 -7.30
CA ALA A 50 -24.93 13.82 -6.05
C ALA A 50 -26.00 12.76 -6.31
N ASN A 51 -26.23 11.91 -5.31
CA ASN A 51 -27.36 10.98 -5.29
C ASN A 51 -28.69 11.70 -5.00
N ILE A 52 -29.79 10.94 -4.94
CA ILE A 52 -31.14 11.48 -4.73
C ILE A 52 -31.31 12.25 -3.41
N ASN A 53 -30.46 11.97 -2.41
CA ASN A 53 -30.44 12.65 -1.12
C ASN A 53 -29.46 13.84 -1.10
N GLY A 54 -28.93 14.25 -2.26
CA GLY A 54 -27.97 15.33 -2.38
C GLY A 54 -26.55 15.01 -1.90
N ARG A 55 -26.22 13.72 -1.69
CA ARG A 55 -24.90 13.32 -1.18
C ARG A 55 -24.01 12.79 -2.30
N TYR A 56 -22.73 13.12 -2.24
CA TYR A 56 -21.71 12.57 -3.11
C TYR A 56 -21.16 11.28 -2.51
N PHE A 57 -21.01 10.26 -3.34
CA PHE A 57 -20.53 8.94 -2.93
C PHE A 57 -19.14 8.69 -3.51
N PHE A 58 -18.24 8.20 -2.66
CA PHE A 58 -16.91 7.76 -3.06
C PHE A 58 -16.61 6.40 -2.46
N GLY A 59 -16.30 5.45 -3.33
CA GLY A 59 -15.78 4.14 -2.96
C GLY A 59 -14.26 4.19 -2.83
N ILE A 60 -13.74 3.73 -1.69
CA ILE A 60 -12.30 3.55 -1.50
C ILE A 60 -12.00 2.17 -0.91
N ASN A 61 -11.28 1.35 -1.68
CA ASN A 61 -10.82 0.04 -1.25
C ASN A 61 -9.85 0.16 -0.05
N TYR A 62 -9.92 -0.79 0.88
CA TYR A 62 -9.07 -0.86 2.07
C TYR A 62 -7.58 -0.85 1.76
N ILE A 63 -7.16 -1.55 0.70
CA ILE A 63 -5.78 -1.59 0.20
C ILE A 63 -5.32 -0.18 -0.17
N THR A 64 -6.17 0.58 -0.87
CA THR A 64 -5.85 1.98 -1.21
C THR A 64 -5.76 2.87 0.02
N ILE A 65 -6.65 2.68 1.02
CA ILE A 65 -6.57 3.44 2.27
C ILE A 65 -5.27 3.13 3.02
N GLU A 66 -4.89 1.85 3.08
CA GLU A 66 -3.64 1.41 3.70
C GLU A 66 -2.42 2.01 2.99
N GLU A 67 -2.40 1.98 1.66
CA GLU A 67 -1.35 2.57 0.84
C GLU A 67 -1.18 4.06 1.14
N ILE A 68 -2.27 4.83 1.15
CA ILE A 68 -2.22 6.27 1.48
C ILE A 68 -1.80 6.49 2.94
N ALA A 69 -2.23 5.64 3.88
CA ALA A 69 -1.91 5.80 5.29
C ALA A 69 -0.42 5.64 5.62
N ASN A 70 0.34 4.97 4.76
CA ASN A 70 1.76 4.76 4.91
C ASN A 70 2.61 5.73 4.07
N LEU A 71 2.00 6.62 3.27
CA LEU A 71 2.72 7.71 2.61
C LEU A 71 3.02 8.83 3.61
N ASP A 72 4.13 9.53 3.38
CA ASP A 72 4.42 10.78 4.08
C ASP A 72 3.43 11.88 3.67
N ASN A 73 3.06 12.76 4.61
CA ASN A 73 2.15 13.88 4.39
C ASN A 73 0.88 13.55 3.53
N PRO A 74 0.07 12.56 3.91
CA PRO A 74 -1.02 12.09 3.07
C PRO A 74 -2.27 13.00 3.16
N PHE A 75 -2.90 13.24 2.01
CA PHE A 75 -4.17 13.95 1.89
C PHE A 75 -5.16 13.17 1.02
N ILE A 76 -6.45 13.48 1.19
CA ILE A 76 -7.51 13.00 0.32
C ILE A 76 -8.32 14.19 -0.18
N ALA A 77 -8.44 14.32 -1.50
CA ALA A 77 -9.25 15.33 -2.16
C ALA A 77 -10.53 14.70 -2.72
N PHE A 78 -11.69 15.18 -2.30
CA PHE A 78 -13.00 14.76 -2.79
C PHE A 78 -13.64 15.87 -3.61
N ILE A 79 -13.69 15.69 -4.93
CA ILE A 79 -14.30 16.64 -5.86
C ILE A 79 -15.80 16.31 -5.99
N CYS A 80 -16.65 17.21 -5.50
CA CYS A 80 -18.09 17.03 -5.38
C CYS A 80 -18.83 17.80 -6.49
N GLY A 81 -18.85 17.23 -7.69
CA GLY A 81 -19.56 17.75 -8.86
C GLY A 81 -18.83 18.85 -9.62
N SER A 82 -18.05 19.69 -8.94
CA SER A 82 -17.20 20.72 -9.55
C SER A 82 -15.98 21.03 -8.68
N ILE A 83 -14.98 21.71 -9.26
CA ILE A 83 -13.74 22.08 -8.57
C ILE A 83 -13.97 23.07 -7.42
N GLU A 84 -15.00 23.91 -7.52
CA GLU A 84 -15.41 24.84 -6.47
C GLU A 84 -16.03 24.12 -5.27
N LYS A 85 -16.38 22.83 -5.43
CA LYS A 85 -16.88 21.96 -4.37
C LYS A 85 -15.89 20.84 -4.09
N THR A 86 -14.64 21.21 -3.83
CA THR A 86 -13.61 20.23 -3.49
C THR A 86 -13.33 20.26 -2.00
N LEU A 87 -13.34 19.08 -1.37
CA LEU A 87 -12.95 18.91 0.01
C LEU A 87 -11.54 18.33 0.08
N ILE A 88 -10.56 19.06 0.65
CA ILE A 88 -9.15 18.67 0.73
C ILE A 88 -8.79 18.40 2.20
N LEU A 89 -8.67 17.13 2.57
CA LEU A 89 -8.52 16.71 3.97
C LEU A 89 -7.12 16.14 4.23
N PRO A 90 -6.47 16.50 5.36
CA PRO A 90 -5.39 15.67 5.91
C PRO A 90 -5.91 14.25 6.14
N ALA A 91 -5.22 13.24 5.61
CA ALA A 91 -5.74 11.88 5.63
C ALA A 91 -5.84 11.32 7.06
N GLN A 92 -5.05 11.81 8.02
CA GLN A 92 -5.15 11.43 9.43
C GLN A 92 -6.53 11.76 10.03
N LEU A 93 -7.15 12.88 9.63
CA LEU A 93 -8.50 13.23 10.09
C LEU A 93 -9.51 12.19 9.59
N PHE A 94 -9.32 11.72 8.36
CA PHE A 94 -10.11 10.65 7.79
C PHE A 94 -9.87 9.31 8.50
N PHE A 95 -8.59 8.94 8.73
CA PHE A 95 -8.21 7.66 9.32
C PHE A 95 -8.71 7.46 10.75
N ARG A 96 -8.69 8.52 11.57
CA ARG A 96 -9.23 8.50 12.94
C ARG A 96 -10.71 8.15 13.01
N ASN A 97 -11.44 8.33 11.90
CA ASN A 97 -12.87 8.13 11.81
C ASN A 97 -13.27 6.90 10.98
N LEU A 98 -12.32 6.10 10.47
CA LEU A 98 -12.58 4.93 9.62
C LEU A 98 -13.55 3.92 10.23
N SER A 99 -13.45 3.66 11.54
CA SER A 99 -14.36 2.74 12.25
C SER A 99 -15.83 3.19 12.18
N SER A 100 -16.03 4.51 12.14
CA SER A 100 -17.33 5.17 12.04
C SER A 100 -17.78 5.37 10.59
N ILE A 101 -16.98 4.99 9.59
CA ILE A 101 -17.38 5.04 8.17
C ILE A 101 -18.01 3.70 7.79
N SER A 102 -19.10 3.79 7.01
CA SER A 102 -19.77 2.60 6.46
C SER A 102 -18.84 1.89 5.50
N HIS A 103 -18.88 0.56 5.48
CA HIS A 103 -18.10 -0.24 4.56
C HIS A 103 -18.90 -1.46 4.15
N ASP A 104 -18.58 -2.05 3.00
CA ASP A 104 -19.18 -3.30 2.58
C ASP A 104 -18.33 -4.53 2.92
N ARG A 105 -18.87 -5.71 2.58
CA ARG A 105 -18.20 -6.99 2.78
C ARG A 105 -17.08 -7.24 1.77
N ASN A 106 -16.95 -6.40 0.74
CA ASN A 106 -16.01 -6.57 -0.36
C ASN A 106 -14.71 -5.77 -0.13
N GLY A 107 -14.57 -5.14 1.03
CA GLY A 107 -13.37 -4.40 1.38
C GLY A 107 -13.37 -2.95 0.90
N GLU A 108 -14.55 -2.34 0.72
CA GLU A 108 -14.67 -0.94 0.31
C GLU A 108 -15.31 -0.07 1.39
N TYR A 109 -14.64 1.04 1.73
CA TYR A 109 -15.23 2.13 2.50
C TYR A 109 -16.19 2.93 1.62
N LYS A 110 -17.38 3.19 2.18
CA LYS A 110 -18.46 3.97 1.58
C LYS A 110 -18.44 5.38 2.14
N ILE A 111 -17.64 6.24 1.52
CA ILE A 111 -17.53 7.64 1.92
C ILE A 111 -18.72 8.41 1.33
N LEU A 112 -19.41 9.13 2.20
CA LEU A 112 -20.51 10.00 1.81
C LEU A 112 -20.20 11.43 2.26
N ILE A 113 -20.36 12.38 1.34
CA ILE A 113 -20.23 13.80 1.60
C ILE A 113 -21.58 14.47 1.33
N ASP A 114 -22.11 15.24 2.28
CA ASP A 114 -23.39 15.94 2.11
C ASP A 114 -23.28 17.24 1.31
N GLN A 115 -24.39 17.96 1.17
CA GLN A 115 -24.48 19.15 0.32
C GLN A 115 -23.64 20.31 0.86
N GLU A 116 -23.47 20.34 2.18
CA GLU A 116 -22.65 21.28 2.94
C GLU A 116 -21.18 20.84 3.00
N LEU A 117 -20.81 19.78 2.27
CA LEU A 117 -19.47 19.19 2.21
C LEU A 117 -18.96 18.63 3.55
N ASN A 118 -19.85 18.14 4.41
CA ASN A 118 -19.48 17.42 5.62
C ASN A 118 -19.33 15.92 5.35
N LEU A 119 -18.40 15.29 6.07
CA LEU A 119 -18.21 13.84 6.00
C LEU A 119 -19.28 13.13 6.85
N VAL A 120 -20.09 12.28 6.21
CA VAL A 120 -21.19 11.55 6.85
C VAL A 120 -20.67 10.26 7.51
N LEU A 121 -21.03 10.04 8.76
CA LEU A 121 -20.65 8.87 9.54
C LEU A 121 -21.81 7.87 9.72
N LYS A 122 -21.51 6.69 10.27
CA LYS A 122 -22.50 5.70 10.74
C LYS A 122 -23.39 6.33 11.82
N GLY A 123 -24.68 6.00 11.76
CA GLY A 123 -25.69 6.53 12.67
C GLY A 123 -26.38 7.77 12.12
N ARG A 124 -27.67 7.91 12.46
CA ARG A 124 -28.50 8.99 11.92
C ARG A 124 -28.01 10.34 12.47
N GLY A 125 -27.64 11.23 11.55
CA GLY A 125 -27.27 12.62 11.89
C GLY A 125 -25.79 12.84 12.17
N ASN A 126 -24.99 11.78 12.31
CA ASN A 126 -23.57 11.88 12.63
C ASN A 126 -22.76 12.38 11.43
N ARG A 127 -22.04 13.48 11.65
CA ARG A 127 -21.27 14.18 10.62
C ARG A 127 -20.01 14.77 11.24
N ILE A 128 -18.96 14.89 10.44
CA ILE A 128 -17.78 15.67 10.77
C ILE A 128 -17.87 16.97 9.98
N GLY A 129 -17.86 18.09 10.68
CA GLY A 129 -17.79 19.41 10.07
C GLY A 129 -16.47 19.57 9.32
N CYS A 130 -16.52 19.91 8.04
CA CYS A 130 -15.32 20.00 7.20
C CYS A 130 -15.17 21.36 6.50
N SER A 131 -15.85 22.40 6.99
CA SER A 131 -15.88 23.73 6.35
C SER A 131 -14.50 24.35 6.13
N GLU A 132 -13.57 24.16 7.06
CA GLU A 132 -12.19 24.66 6.97
C GLU A 132 -11.35 23.98 5.87
N TYR A 133 -11.81 22.84 5.36
CA TYR A 133 -11.10 22.01 4.36
C TYR A 133 -11.68 22.16 2.95
N ILE A 134 -12.73 22.98 2.79
CA ILE A 134 -13.35 23.24 1.48
C ILE A 134 -12.42 24.14 0.68
N ASN A 135 -11.91 23.62 -0.44
CA ASN A 135 -10.92 24.28 -1.30
C ASN A 135 -9.70 24.82 -0.53
N ALA A 136 -9.30 24.14 0.53
CA ALA A 136 -8.17 24.53 1.36
C ALA A 136 -6.84 24.17 0.69
N TRP A 137 -6.58 24.74 -0.49
CA TRP A 137 -5.39 24.45 -1.31
C TRP A 137 -4.08 24.81 -0.61
N ASP A 138 -4.10 25.81 0.28
CA ASP A 138 -2.95 26.28 1.03
C ASP A 138 -2.36 25.19 1.94
N ILE A 139 -3.19 24.27 2.44
CA ILE A 139 -2.71 23.21 3.35
C ILE A 139 -1.81 22.20 2.64
N LEU A 140 -1.94 22.03 1.32
CA LEU A 140 -1.09 21.16 0.52
C LEU A 140 0.32 21.75 0.33
N LEU A 141 0.46 23.06 0.48
CA LEU A 141 1.71 23.78 0.29
C LEU A 141 2.48 23.99 1.60
N LYS A 142 1.86 23.66 2.75
CA LYS A 142 2.52 23.76 4.05
C LYS A 142 3.66 22.73 4.12
N PRO A 143 4.85 23.13 4.59
CA PRO A 143 5.96 22.20 4.78
C PRO A 143 5.54 21.02 5.67
N PHE A 144 5.93 19.82 5.28
CA PHE A 144 5.70 18.65 6.11
C PHE A 144 6.76 18.59 7.21
N GLU A 145 6.37 19.00 8.42
CA GLU A 145 7.23 18.95 9.60
C GLU A 145 7.15 17.56 10.26
N THR A 146 8.21 16.77 10.10
CA THR A 146 8.38 15.48 10.78
C THR A 146 9.81 15.35 11.31
N SER A 147 9.95 14.68 12.45
CA SER A 147 11.27 14.31 13.01
C SER A 147 11.89 13.10 12.32
N GLU A 148 11.12 12.37 11.53
CA GLU A 148 11.57 11.19 10.80
C GLU A 148 12.06 11.57 9.39
N PRO A 149 13.01 10.83 8.81
CA PRO A 149 13.44 11.05 7.44
C PRO A 149 12.27 10.85 6.48
N LYS A 150 12.15 11.74 5.50
CA LYS A 150 11.11 11.65 4.47
C LYS A 150 11.32 10.39 3.63
N ASN A 151 10.28 9.56 3.51
CA ASN A 151 10.24 8.42 2.61
C ASN A 151 9.62 8.83 1.28
N THR A 152 10.16 8.27 0.21
CA THR A 152 9.50 8.24 -1.10
C THR A 152 8.26 7.34 -1.07
N ALA A 153 7.37 7.51 -2.06
CA ALA A 153 6.21 6.63 -2.19
C ALA A 153 6.62 5.19 -2.51
N GLU A 154 7.71 5.00 -3.24
CA GLU A 154 8.30 3.71 -3.53
C GLU A 154 8.81 3.01 -2.26
N GLU A 155 9.56 3.71 -1.40
CA GLU A 155 10.02 3.14 -0.12
C GLU A 155 8.85 2.80 0.81
N SER A 156 7.80 3.63 0.78
CA SER A 156 6.59 3.39 1.55
C SER A 156 5.88 2.13 1.04
N LEU A 157 5.67 2.00 -0.28
CA LEU A 157 5.06 0.80 -0.86
C LEU A 157 5.91 -0.46 -0.66
N HIS A 158 7.24 -0.34 -0.72
CA HIS A 158 8.16 -1.44 -0.44
C HIS A 158 7.96 -1.97 0.98
N SER A 159 7.93 -1.06 1.96
CA SER A 159 7.67 -1.38 3.38
C SER A 159 6.29 -2.02 3.58
N ILE A 160 5.26 -1.55 2.87
CA ILE A 160 3.91 -2.13 2.89
C ILE A 160 3.93 -3.58 2.39
N LEU A 161 4.56 -3.83 1.24
CA LEU A 161 4.62 -5.17 0.66
C LEU A 161 5.40 -6.13 1.55
N GLN A 162 6.52 -5.70 2.14
CA GLN A 162 7.25 -6.48 3.15
C GLN A 162 6.35 -6.80 4.35
N GLY A 163 5.64 -5.80 4.91
CA GLY A 163 4.72 -5.96 6.02
C GLY A 163 3.59 -6.97 5.74
N ARG A 164 2.94 -6.86 4.58
CA ARG A 164 1.92 -7.80 4.12
C ARG A 164 2.46 -9.23 4.04
N LEU A 165 3.62 -9.42 3.43
CA LEU A 165 4.26 -10.74 3.32
C LEU A 165 4.60 -11.32 4.71
N ILE A 166 5.11 -10.50 5.63
CA ILE A 166 5.38 -10.94 7.01
C ILE A 166 4.10 -11.39 7.71
N GLU A 167 3.03 -10.60 7.65
CA GLU A 167 1.78 -10.95 8.31
C GLU A 167 1.11 -12.17 7.68
N ILE A 168 1.10 -12.31 6.34
CA ILE A 168 0.61 -13.52 5.66
C ILE A 168 1.40 -14.74 6.16
N GLY A 169 2.73 -14.66 6.21
CA GLY A 169 3.58 -15.74 6.70
C GLY A 169 3.24 -16.14 8.14
N ASN A 170 3.08 -15.15 9.02
CA ASN A 170 2.69 -15.36 10.42
C ASN A 170 1.29 -15.99 10.54
N ILE A 171 0.29 -15.53 9.77
CA ILE A 171 -1.07 -16.08 9.75
C ILE A 171 -1.05 -17.55 9.34
N ARG A 172 -0.17 -17.91 8.40
CA ARG A 172 0.02 -19.28 7.92
C ARG A 172 0.91 -20.14 8.82
N GLY A 173 1.37 -19.61 9.95
CA GLY A 173 2.16 -20.34 10.94
C GLY A 173 3.65 -20.47 10.60
N PHE A 174 4.17 -19.68 9.67
CA PHE A 174 5.61 -19.61 9.41
C PHE A 174 6.32 -18.70 10.42
N ARG A 175 7.62 -18.92 10.58
CA ARG A 175 8.54 -17.97 11.19
C ARG A 175 9.07 -17.02 10.12
N THR A 176 9.08 -15.73 10.39
CA THR A 176 9.29 -14.67 9.41
C THR A 176 10.47 -13.79 9.80
N TYR A 177 11.29 -13.44 8.82
CA TYR A 177 12.45 -12.54 8.96
C TYR A 177 12.44 -11.50 7.84
N CYS A 178 12.92 -10.29 8.15
CA CYS A 178 13.14 -9.18 7.22
C CYS A 178 14.33 -8.33 7.75
N PRO A 179 15.27 -7.88 6.89
CA PRO A 179 16.40 -7.05 7.29
C PRO A 179 15.98 -5.63 7.72
N ASP A 180 15.00 -5.03 7.04
CA ASP A 180 14.60 -3.62 7.20
C ASP A 180 13.63 -3.40 8.37
N SER A 181 13.98 -3.98 9.52
CA SER A 181 13.08 -4.10 10.67
C SER A 181 12.69 -2.76 11.33
N SER A 182 13.33 -1.63 10.99
CA SER A 182 12.95 -0.29 11.47
C SER A 182 11.92 0.42 10.59
N LYS A 183 11.62 -0.10 9.39
CA LYS A 183 10.60 0.50 8.53
C LYS A 183 9.20 0.28 9.13
N LYS A 184 8.27 1.17 8.79
CA LYS A 184 6.89 1.12 9.33
C LYS A 184 5.93 0.47 8.34
N PHE A 185 5.02 -0.31 8.89
CA PHE A 185 3.83 -0.85 8.24
C PHE A 185 2.66 -0.70 9.20
N ASN A 186 1.61 0.03 8.79
CA ASN A 186 0.41 0.26 9.60
C ASN A 186 0.71 0.81 11.00
N SER A 187 1.56 1.83 11.05
CA SER A 187 2.01 2.49 12.29
C SER A 187 2.86 1.64 13.24
N ARG A 188 3.24 0.42 12.84
CA ARG A 188 4.12 -0.47 13.62
C ARG A 188 5.43 -0.68 12.87
N ASN A 189 6.53 -0.82 13.59
CA ASN A 189 7.78 -1.20 12.94
C ASN A 189 7.72 -2.65 12.47
N LEU A 190 8.37 -2.99 11.35
CA LEU A 190 8.48 -4.36 10.86
C LEU A 190 9.11 -5.27 11.93
N SER A 191 10.03 -4.75 12.74
CA SER A 191 10.61 -5.43 13.89
C SER A 191 9.56 -5.93 14.88
N GLU A 192 8.41 -5.26 15.03
CA GLU A 192 7.36 -5.67 15.95
C GLU A 192 6.50 -6.82 15.43
N ILE A 193 6.52 -7.08 14.12
CA ILE A 193 5.69 -8.11 13.47
C ILE A 193 6.49 -9.32 12.99
N ILE A 194 7.80 -9.21 12.76
CA ILE A 194 8.64 -10.37 12.46
C ILE A 194 8.72 -11.31 13.67
N SER A 195 8.70 -12.61 13.42
CA SER A 195 8.85 -13.62 14.48
C SER A 195 10.30 -14.05 14.71
N LEU A 196 11.21 -13.78 13.75
CA LEU A 196 12.65 -14.03 13.90
C LEU A 196 13.40 -12.69 13.89
N LYS A 197 14.06 -12.37 15.00
CA LYS A 197 14.89 -11.15 15.12
C LYS A 197 16.25 -11.27 14.43
N GLN A 198 16.70 -12.49 14.17
CA GLN A 198 17.95 -12.78 13.50
C GLN A 198 17.70 -13.78 12.38
N CYS A 199 18.39 -13.59 11.26
CA CYS A 199 18.33 -14.53 10.15
C CYS A 199 18.98 -15.85 10.58
N PRO A 200 18.31 -17.01 10.38
CA PRO A 200 18.95 -18.31 10.56
C PRO A 200 20.13 -18.50 9.61
N LYS A 201 21.21 -19.11 10.09
CA LYS A 201 22.30 -19.59 9.23
C LYS A 201 21.88 -20.91 8.58
N LEU A 202 22.06 -21.00 7.28
CA LEU A 202 21.74 -22.20 6.49
C LEU A 202 23.03 -22.80 5.93
N GLN A 203 23.09 -24.13 5.80
CA GLN A 203 24.31 -24.85 5.45
C GLN A 203 24.80 -24.56 4.01
N PHE A 204 23.87 -24.55 3.07
CA PHE A 204 24.10 -24.38 1.63
C PHE A 204 23.72 -22.98 1.12
N SER A 205 23.93 -21.93 1.92
CA SER A 205 23.65 -20.55 1.52
C SER A 205 24.68 -19.58 2.09
N ASP A 206 25.01 -18.54 1.34
CA ASP A 206 25.83 -17.45 1.83
C ASP A 206 25.00 -16.59 2.78
N TYR A 207 25.32 -16.64 4.07
CA TYR A 207 24.65 -15.88 5.11
C TYR A 207 24.61 -14.36 4.84
N ASN A 208 25.66 -13.80 4.23
CA ASN A 208 25.73 -12.37 3.94
C ASN A 208 24.77 -11.93 2.83
N VAL A 209 24.43 -12.85 1.93
CA VAL A 209 23.44 -12.64 0.88
C VAL A 209 22.04 -12.96 1.42
N LEU A 210 21.88 -14.11 2.08
CA LEU A 210 20.62 -14.59 2.66
C LEU A 210 19.97 -13.54 3.57
N ARG A 211 20.74 -12.97 4.50
CA ARG A 211 20.24 -12.00 5.48
C ARG A 211 19.74 -10.69 4.87
N LYS A 212 20.00 -10.45 3.57
CA LYS A 212 19.59 -9.26 2.81
C LYS A 212 18.35 -9.50 1.94
N ILE A 213 17.81 -10.71 1.93
CA ILE A 213 16.54 -10.98 1.22
C ILE A 213 15.42 -10.27 1.97
N ASP A 214 14.55 -9.55 1.23
CA ASP A 214 13.53 -8.66 1.79
C ASP A 214 12.62 -9.38 2.80
N VAL A 215 12.11 -10.57 2.46
CA VAL A 215 11.32 -11.39 3.39
C VAL A 215 11.67 -12.86 3.23
N LEU A 216 11.90 -13.54 4.36
CA LEU A 216 12.12 -14.98 4.43
C LEU A 216 11.10 -15.64 5.35
N TRP A 217 10.52 -16.75 4.90
CA TRP A 217 9.67 -17.60 5.72
C TRP A 217 10.34 -18.94 5.97
N PHE A 218 10.26 -19.38 7.22
CA PHE A 218 10.81 -20.62 7.70
C PHE A 218 9.76 -21.46 8.41
N LYS A 219 9.98 -22.76 8.43
CA LYS A 219 9.20 -23.71 9.22
C LYS A 219 10.08 -24.37 10.27
N GLU A 220 9.56 -24.48 11.47
CA GLU A 220 10.19 -25.25 12.54
C GLU A 220 9.87 -26.73 12.35
N LYS A 221 10.91 -27.57 12.33
CA LYS A 221 10.78 -29.04 12.26
C LYS A 221 11.71 -29.67 13.29
N GLY A 222 11.15 -30.00 14.45
CA GLY A 222 11.94 -30.45 15.59
C GLY A 222 12.87 -29.33 16.07
N ARG A 223 14.18 -29.58 16.08
CA ARG A 223 15.21 -28.58 16.44
C ARG A 223 15.73 -27.78 15.24
N ASN A 224 15.26 -28.08 14.03
CA ASN A 224 15.74 -27.46 12.80
C ASN A 224 14.78 -26.36 12.33
N ILE A 225 15.34 -25.36 11.66
CA ILE A 225 14.60 -24.31 10.97
C ILE A 225 14.86 -24.44 9.47
N ILE A 226 13.79 -24.61 8.69
CA ILE A 226 13.87 -24.93 7.28
C ILE A 226 13.32 -23.74 6.48
N PRO A 227 14.06 -23.18 5.52
CA PRO A 227 13.53 -22.13 4.65
C PRO A 227 12.45 -22.73 3.75
N GLU A 228 11.37 -21.98 3.51
CA GLU A 228 10.24 -22.47 2.69
C GLU A 228 9.88 -21.47 1.58
N TYR A 229 9.93 -20.16 1.88
CA TYR A 229 9.60 -19.10 0.93
C TYR A 229 10.60 -17.95 1.07
N ALA A 230 11.00 -17.37 -0.06
CA ALA A 230 11.85 -16.20 -0.12
C ALA A 230 11.26 -15.19 -1.10
N PHE A 231 11.23 -13.93 -0.71
CA PHE A 231 10.57 -12.87 -1.48
C PHE A 231 11.51 -11.68 -1.64
N GLU A 232 11.52 -11.12 -2.86
CA GLU A 232 12.17 -9.85 -3.20
C GLU A 232 11.15 -8.90 -3.80
N VAL A 233 11.13 -7.66 -3.33
CA VAL A 233 10.19 -6.62 -3.78
C VAL A 233 10.95 -5.63 -4.66
N GLU A 234 10.70 -5.69 -5.97
CA GLU A 234 11.41 -4.91 -6.98
C GLU A 234 10.49 -3.79 -7.53
N LEU A 235 10.46 -2.65 -6.84
CA LEU A 235 9.67 -1.48 -7.27
C LEU A 235 10.46 -0.51 -8.15
N THR A 236 11.79 -0.50 -8.03
CA THR A 236 12.65 0.46 -8.73
C THR A 236 13.11 -0.06 -10.09
N THR A 237 13.37 0.88 -11.02
CA THR A 237 13.79 0.57 -12.39
C THR A 237 15.31 0.41 -12.54
N GLY A 238 16.10 0.76 -11.51
CA GLY A 238 17.56 0.87 -11.59
C GLY A 238 18.29 -0.47 -11.62
N THR A 239 18.16 -1.30 -10.58
CA THR A 239 18.95 -2.54 -10.45
C THR A 239 18.16 -3.67 -9.81
N TRP A 240 17.88 -4.71 -10.58
CA TRP A 240 17.15 -5.91 -10.14
C TRP A 240 18.12 -6.91 -9.51
N SER A 241 18.61 -6.54 -8.34
CA SER A 241 19.59 -7.34 -7.60
C SER A 241 18.95 -8.45 -6.75
N GLY A 242 17.64 -8.39 -6.51
CA GLY A 242 16.91 -9.36 -5.70
C GLY A 242 16.98 -10.79 -6.27
N VAL A 243 16.90 -10.94 -7.59
CA VAL A 243 17.03 -12.26 -8.25
C VAL A 243 18.35 -12.94 -7.87
N GLY A 244 19.46 -12.20 -7.92
CA GLY A 244 20.77 -12.72 -7.55
C GLY A 244 20.86 -13.06 -6.05
N ARG A 245 20.16 -12.32 -5.18
CA ARG A 245 20.08 -12.66 -3.75
C ARG A 245 19.32 -13.96 -3.54
N LEU A 246 18.17 -14.14 -4.17
CA LEU A 246 17.36 -15.37 -4.09
C LEU A 246 18.12 -16.61 -4.59
N ALA A 247 19.03 -16.46 -5.56
CA ALA A 247 19.85 -17.56 -6.07
C ALA A 247 20.71 -18.24 -4.98
N THR A 248 20.98 -17.57 -3.85
CA THR A 248 21.67 -18.19 -2.70
C THR A 248 20.89 -19.35 -2.08
N LEU A 249 19.61 -19.51 -2.42
CA LEU A 249 18.74 -20.57 -1.93
C LEU A 249 18.49 -21.65 -3.00
N ILE A 250 19.21 -21.64 -4.13
CA ILE A 250 18.90 -22.52 -5.26
C ILE A 250 19.02 -24.02 -4.92
N ASP A 251 19.99 -24.36 -4.07
CA ASP A 251 20.24 -25.74 -3.59
C ASP A 251 19.12 -26.26 -2.66
N TYR A 252 18.27 -25.37 -2.13
CA TYR A 252 17.09 -25.76 -1.35
C TYR A 252 15.91 -25.97 -2.28
N SER A 253 15.74 -27.20 -2.77
CA SER A 253 14.68 -27.55 -3.73
C SER A 253 13.25 -27.31 -3.24
N ASN A 254 13.03 -27.30 -1.92
CA ASN A 254 11.73 -27.01 -1.31
C ASN A 254 11.38 -25.51 -1.28
N VAL A 255 12.37 -24.62 -1.40
CA VAL A 255 12.15 -23.17 -1.31
C VAL A 255 11.56 -22.63 -2.60
N LYS A 256 10.47 -21.88 -2.44
CA LYS A 256 9.86 -21.12 -3.54
C LYS A 256 10.40 -19.69 -3.55
N LEU A 257 10.89 -19.25 -4.72
CA LEU A 257 11.54 -17.96 -4.91
C LEU A 257 10.57 -17.00 -5.60
N TYR A 258 10.23 -15.88 -4.95
CA TYR A 258 9.25 -14.93 -5.46
C TYR A 258 9.88 -13.56 -5.74
N VAL A 259 9.57 -13.02 -6.90
CA VAL A 259 9.89 -11.63 -7.27
C VAL A 259 8.58 -10.87 -7.40
N ILE A 260 8.38 -9.90 -6.51
CA ILE A 260 7.18 -9.06 -6.47
C ILE A 260 7.46 -7.77 -7.25
N SER A 261 6.81 -7.57 -8.38
CA SER A 261 6.98 -6.37 -9.21
C SER A 261 5.78 -6.13 -10.13
N ASN A 262 5.68 -4.94 -10.71
CA ASN A 262 4.75 -4.65 -11.81
C ASN A 262 5.45 -4.60 -13.19
N ASP A 263 6.77 -4.76 -13.27
CA ASP A 263 7.54 -4.71 -14.52
C ASP A 263 7.90 -6.12 -15.02
N LEU A 264 6.90 -6.77 -15.62
CA LEU A 264 7.06 -8.10 -16.21
C LEU A 264 8.11 -8.12 -17.33
N ARG A 265 8.30 -7.01 -18.05
CA ARG A 265 9.28 -6.94 -19.14
C ARG A 265 10.69 -7.03 -18.55
N ARG A 266 10.97 -6.26 -17.50
CA ARG A 266 12.26 -6.29 -16.81
C ARG A 266 12.50 -7.62 -16.13
N TYR A 267 11.50 -8.21 -15.47
CA TYR A 267 11.59 -9.56 -14.91
C TYR A 267 12.06 -10.58 -15.96
N LYS A 268 11.40 -10.62 -17.13
CA LYS A 268 11.76 -11.55 -18.21
C LYS A 268 13.19 -11.33 -18.73
N GLN A 269 13.63 -10.07 -18.82
CA GLN A 269 15.02 -9.77 -19.21
C GLN A 269 16.02 -10.33 -18.21
N VAL A 270 15.78 -10.16 -16.92
CA VAL A 270 16.66 -10.68 -15.86
C VAL A 270 16.65 -12.21 -15.86
N MET A 271 15.47 -12.85 -15.94
CA MET A 271 15.36 -14.31 -15.97
C MET A 271 16.08 -14.96 -17.15
N HIS A 272 16.17 -14.29 -18.30
CA HIS A 272 16.94 -14.79 -19.44
C HIS A 272 18.43 -14.99 -19.10
N SER A 273 18.98 -14.18 -18.20
CA SER A 273 20.35 -14.34 -17.68
C SER A 273 20.48 -15.44 -16.61
N PHE A 274 19.37 -15.97 -16.11
CA PHE A 274 19.29 -17.05 -15.10
C PHE A 274 18.49 -18.26 -15.64
N SER A 275 18.56 -18.52 -16.94
CA SER A 275 17.69 -19.45 -17.67
C SER A 275 17.69 -20.88 -17.11
N GLU A 276 18.82 -21.35 -16.57
CA GLU A 276 18.95 -22.68 -15.94
C GLU A 276 17.95 -22.88 -14.78
N PHE A 277 17.63 -21.80 -14.07
CA PHE A 277 16.81 -21.83 -12.87
C PHE A 277 15.51 -21.04 -12.98
N GLU A 278 15.16 -20.52 -14.16
CA GLU A 278 13.98 -19.66 -14.36
C GLU A 278 12.70 -20.29 -13.81
N GLN A 279 12.54 -21.60 -13.95
CA GLN A 279 11.37 -22.35 -13.46
C GLN A 279 11.23 -22.35 -11.92
N ARG A 280 12.29 -22.02 -11.18
CA ARG A 280 12.28 -21.90 -9.72
C ARG A 280 11.74 -20.56 -9.23
N TYR A 281 11.67 -19.55 -10.11
CA TYR A 281 11.24 -18.20 -9.78
C TYR A 281 9.77 -17.98 -10.14
N HIS A 282 9.08 -17.23 -9.29
CA HIS A 282 7.69 -16.86 -9.47
C HIS A 282 7.58 -15.33 -9.49
N HIS A 283 7.16 -14.78 -10.62
CA HIS A 283 6.81 -13.36 -10.71
C HIS A 283 5.37 -13.12 -10.25
N ILE A 284 5.19 -12.21 -9.29
CA ILE A 284 3.88 -11.85 -8.75
C ILE A 284 3.69 -10.34 -8.83
N LEU A 285 2.51 -9.91 -9.25
CA LEU A 285 2.14 -8.50 -9.25
C LEU A 285 1.93 -8.01 -7.81
N THR A 286 2.34 -6.77 -7.54
CA THR A 286 2.20 -6.13 -6.23
C THR A 286 0.75 -6.16 -5.71
N GLU A 287 -0.22 -6.01 -6.62
CA GLU A 287 -1.65 -6.05 -6.28
C GLU A 287 -2.10 -7.37 -5.67
N TYR A 288 -1.58 -8.50 -6.17
CA TYR A 288 -1.99 -9.82 -5.70
C TYR A 288 -1.50 -10.10 -4.29
N VAL A 289 -0.41 -9.45 -3.86
CA VAL A 289 0.02 -9.48 -2.45
C VAL A 289 -0.97 -8.73 -1.56
N GLY A 290 -1.48 -7.59 -2.03
CA GLY A 290 -2.53 -6.83 -1.35
C GLY A 290 -3.84 -7.61 -1.22
N ASP A 291 -4.31 -8.19 -2.32
CA ASP A 291 -5.54 -8.99 -2.35
C ASP A 291 -5.44 -10.21 -1.45
N LEU A 292 -4.30 -10.93 -1.51
CA LEU A 292 -4.06 -12.08 -0.64
C LEU A 292 -4.04 -11.68 0.83
N TYR A 293 -3.37 -10.58 1.17
CA TYR A 293 -3.32 -10.08 2.55
C TYR A 293 -4.72 -9.76 3.08
N ALA A 294 -5.53 -9.04 2.31
CA ALA A 294 -6.91 -8.72 2.68
C ALA A 294 -7.74 -9.99 2.90
N ALA A 295 -7.61 -10.99 2.03
CA ALA A 295 -8.30 -12.27 2.15
C ALA A 295 -7.86 -13.07 3.39
N GLU A 296 -6.56 -13.09 3.71
CA GLU A 296 -6.02 -13.77 4.89
C GLU A 296 -6.53 -13.14 6.20
N LEU A 297 -6.60 -11.80 6.26
CA LEU A 297 -7.18 -11.10 7.41
C LEU A 297 -8.65 -11.42 7.59
N GLN A 298 -9.44 -11.39 6.51
CA GLN A 298 -10.85 -11.73 6.56
C GLN A 298 -11.06 -13.19 7.00
N LEU A 299 -10.28 -14.12 6.46
CA LEU A 299 -10.36 -15.53 6.84
C LEU A 299 -9.98 -15.74 8.30
N LYS A 300 -8.95 -15.06 8.79
CA LYS A 300 -8.56 -15.07 10.21
C LYS A 300 -9.69 -14.57 11.12
N GLU A 301 -10.34 -13.47 10.77
CA GLU A 301 -11.47 -12.93 11.53
C GLU A 301 -12.65 -13.90 11.54
N LEU A 302 -12.96 -14.52 10.39
CA LEU A 302 -14.02 -15.52 10.29
C LEU A 302 -13.73 -16.74 11.15
N ARG A 303 -12.49 -17.27 11.12
CA ARG A 303 -12.05 -18.37 11.98
C ARG A 303 -12.30 -18.07 13.46
N TYR A 304 -11.88 -16.89 13.92
CA TYR A 304 -12.15 -16.44 15.29
C TYR A 304 -13.65 -16.40 15.63
N LYS A 305 -14.49 -15.85 14.74
CA LYS A 305 -15.95 -15.77 14.95
C LYS A 305 -16.63 -17.13 15.06
N VAL A 306 -16.08 -18.16 14.42
CA VAL A 306 -16.62 -19.53 14.48
C VAL A 306 -15.89 -20.44 15.47
N GLY A 307 -14.88 -19.93 16.19
CA GLY A 307 -14.11 -20.70 17.18
C GLY A 307 -13.08 -21.66 16.59
N LEU A 308 -12.53 -21.34 15.40
CA LEU A 308 -11.40 -22.02 14.75
C LEU A 308 -10.08 -21.25 14.88
#